data_AF-A0A661Y2K9-F1
#
_entry.id   AF-A0A661Y2K9-F1
#
_cell.length_a   1.000
_cell.length_b   1.000
_cell.length_c   1.000
_cell.angle_alpha   90.00
_cell.angle_beta   90.00
_cell.angle_gamma   90.00
#
_symmetry.space_group_name_H-M   'P 1'
#
loop_
_entity.id
_entity.type
_entity.pdbx_description
1 polymer ?
#
loop_
_entity_poly.entity_id
_entity_poly.type
_entity_poly.pdbx_seq_one_letter_code
_entity_poly.pdbx_strand_id
1 'polypeptide(L)'
;MGVAWPYAGSITPMIFIAIVPLLMIEEELYKENRNGLWVIVKYVYPAFFFFNLITTWWIYNVQESLTTKLMSAGPAIILNASFMAIAFGLFHITRMRIGNKEGYIGLIIYWIAWEYLHLNWELSWPWLTFGNIFSDHPDWVQWYEYTGVLGG
;
A
#
# COMPACT_ATOMS: atom_id res chain seq x y z
N MET A 1 0.79 -7.83 -5.92
CA MET A 1 -0.07 -7.35 -4.82
C MET A 1 -1.53 -7.68 -5.08
N GLY A 2 -2.13 -7.31 -6.23
CA GLY A 2 -3.57 -7.53 -6.47
C GLY A 2 -4.05 -8.98 -6.38
N VAL A 3 -3.26 -9.96 -6.81
CA VAL A 3 -3.60 -11.40 -6.69
C VAL A 3 -3.62 -11.90 -5.24
N ALA A 4 -2.90 -11.23 -4.34
CA ALA A 4 -2.94 -11.55 -2.92
C ALA A 4 -4.22 -11.05 -2.24
N TRP A 5 -4.93 -10.11 -2.87
CA TRP A 5 -6.09 -9.47 -2.29
C TRP A 5 -7.31 -10.41 -2.27
N PRO A 6 -8.11 -10.41 -1.19
CA PRO A 6 -9.31 -11.22 -1.07
C PRO A 6 -10.27 -10.96 -2.23
N TYR A 7 -10.88 -12.01 -2.77
CA TYR A 7 -11.85 -11.98 -3.87
C TYR A 7 -11.34 -11.44 -5.22
N ALA A 8 -10.10 -10.96 -5.31
CA ALA A 8 -9.42 -10.66 -6.57
C ALA A 8 -8.56 -11.84 -7.04
N GLY A 9 -7.82 -12.45 -6.11
CA GLY A 9 -7.08 -13.69 -6.36
C GLY A 9 -6.97 -14.61 -5.13
N SER A 10 -7.11 -14.07 -3.92
CA SER A 10 -7.10 -14.83 -2.65
C SER A 10 -5.87 -15.73 -2.45
N ILE A 11 -4.72 -15.34 -3.01
CA ILE A 11 -3.43 -16.02 -2.78
C ILE A 11 -2.62 -15.21 -1.78
N THR A 12 -3.03 -15.22 -0.51
CA THR A 12 -2.44 -14.39 0.58
C THR A 12 -0.90 -14.38 0.61
N PRO A 13 -0.16 -15.51 0.49
CA PRO A 13 1.31 -15.50 0.51
C PRO A 13 1.97 -14.65 -0.58
N MET A 14 1.25 -14.35 -1.67
CA MET A 14 1.76 -13.56 -2.79
C MET A 14 2.04 -12.10 -2.38
N ILE A 15 1.51 -11.62 -1.25
CA ILE A 15 1.83 -10.27 -0.76
C ILE A 15 3.32 -10.15 -0.41
N PHE A 16 3.90 -11.17 0.24
CA PHE A 16 5.30 -11.18 0.63
C PHE A 16 6.21 -11.16 -0.61
N ILE A 17 5.86 -11.95 -1.63
CA ILE A 17 6.59 -11.98 -2.90
C ILE A 17 6.46 -10.64 -3.64
N ALA A 18 5.30 -10.01 -3.59
CA ALA A 18 5.05 -8.76 -4.31
C ALA A 18 5.78 -7.54 -3.71
N ILE A 19 6.16 -7.58 -2.43
CA ILE A 19 6.94 -6.51 -1.79
C ILE A 19 8.42 -6.61 -2.19
N VAL A 20 8.96 -7.82 -2.43
CA VAL A 20 10.37 -8.04 -2.81
C VAL A 20 10.85 -7.15 -3.95
N PRO A 21 10.20 -7.07 -5.12
CA PRO A 21 10.69 -6.23 -6.22
C PRO A 21 10.72 -4.74 -5.87
N LEU A 22 9.82 -4.25 -5.01
CA LEU A 22 9.84 -2.85 -4.55
C LEU A 22 11.05 -2.58 -3.67
N LEU A 23 11.37 -3.51 -2.77
CA LEU A 23 12.57 -3.44 -1.93
C LEU A 23 13.86 -3.57 -2.74
N MET A 24 13.87 -4.38 -3.81
CA MET A 24 15.02 -4.49 -4.71
C MET A 24 15.31 -3.18 -5.45
N ILE A 25 14.27 -2.54 -5.99
CA ILE A 25 14.41 -1.22 -6.65
C ILE A 25 14.96 -0.19 -5.67
N GLU A 26 14.46 -0.18 -4.44
CA GLU A 26 14.94 0.77 -3.44
C GLU A 26 16.38 0.49 -3.00
N GLU A 27 16.78 -0.79 -2.87
CA GLU A 27 18.15 -1.18 -2.57
C GLU A 27 19.14 -0.78 -3.69
N GLU A 28 18.74 -0.88 -4.95
CA GLU A 28 19.53 -0.39 -6.09
C GLU A 28 19.73 1.13 -6.00
N LEU A 29 18.66 1.89 -5.78
CA LEU A 29 18.72 3.35 -5.65
C LEU A 29 19.53 3.80 -4.43
N TYR A 30 19.43 3.05 -3.33
CA TYR A 30 20.23 3.25 -2.12
C TYR A 30 21.73 3.05 -2.41
N LYS A 31 22.11 1.96 -3.10
CA LYS A 31 23.50 1.69 -3.49
C LYS A 31 24.07 2.72 -4.47
N GLU A 32 23.24 3.24 -5.37
CA GLU A 32 23.61 4.33 -6.27
C GLU A 32 23.66 5.71 -5.58
N ASN A 33 23.39 5.78 -4.27
CA ASN A 33 23.34 7.00 -3.48
C ASN A 33 22.34 8.04 -4.03
N ARG A 34 21.24 7.59 -4.65
CA ARG A 34 20.25 8.43 -5.31
C ARG A 34 19.22 8.94 -4.31
N ASN A 35 19.55 10.04 -3.62
CA ASN A 35 18.67 10.62 -2.60
C ASN A 35 17.50 11.42 -3.21
N GLY A 36 16.28 11.18 -2.74
CA GLY A 36 15.14 12.06 -2.94
C GLY A 36 13.81 11.32 -3.01
N LEU A 37 12.73 11.93 -2.51
CA LEU A 37 11.40 11.32 -2.52
C LEU A 37 10.95 10.92 -3.93
N TRP A 38 11.09 11.85 -4.88
CA TRP A 38 10.68 11.63 -6.28
C TRP A 38 11.53 10.58 -7.00
N VAL A 39 12.74 10.29 -6.51
CA VAL A 39 13.61 9.27 -7.12
C VAL A 39 12.96 7.90 -7.03
N ILE A 40 12.46 7.52 -5.85
CA ILE A 40 11.83 6.22 -5.62
C ILE A 40 10.35 6.22 -6.00
N VAL A 41 9.61 7.30 -5.72
CA VAL A 41 8.15 7.39 -5.94
C VAL A 41 7.78 7.07 -7.39
N LYS A 42 8.54 7.56 -8.38
CA LYS A 42 8.25 7.29 -9.79
C LYS A 42 8.34 5.80 -10.18
N TYR A 43 9.12 5.00 -9.45
CA TYR A 43 9.26 3.56 -9.71
C TYR A 43 8.22 2.73 -8.98
N VAL A 44 7.88 3.11 -7.74
CA VAL A 44 6.93 2.34 -6.90
C VAL A 44 5.47 2.75 -7.11
N TYR A 45 5.21 3.99 -7.53
CA TYR A 45 3.85 4.50 -7.77
C TYR A 45 3.07 3.65 -8.79
N PRO A 46 3.62 3.24 -9.96
CA PRO A 46 2.89 2.37 -10.88
C PRO A 46 2.44 1.06 -10.22
N ALA A 47 3.28 0.45 -9.37
CA ALA A 47 2.93 -0.78 -8.68
C ALA A 47 1.75 -0.59 -7.71
N PHE A 48 1.76 0.48 -6.91
CA PHE A 48 0.64 0.82 -6.03
C PHE A 48 -0.62 1.24 -6.80
N PHE A 49 -0.46 1.94 -7.92
CA PHE A 49 -1.58 2.31 -8.79
C PHE A 49 -2.28 1.09 -9.39
N PHE A 50 -1.51 0.15 -9.96
CA PHE A 50 -2.08 -1.10 -10.46
C PHE A 50 -2.66 -1.96 -9.34
N PHE A 51 -2.05 -1.96 -8.16
CA PHE A 51 -2.62 -2.62 -6.99
C PHE A 51 -4.01 -2.05 -6.66
N ASN A 52 -4.14 -0.73 -6.55
CA ASN A 52 -5.43 -0.07 -6.30
C ASN A 52 -6.44 -0.40 -7.41
N LEU A 53 -6.04 -0.28 -8.68
CA LEU A 53 -6.92 -0.57 -9.82
C LEU A 53 -7.45 -2.00 -9.82
N ILE A 54 -6.56 -2.99 -9.57
CA ILE A 54 -6.93 -4.41 -9.55
C ILE A 54 -7.82 -4.71 -8.36
N THR A 55 -7.56 -4.15 -7.18
CA THR A 55 -8.32 -4.45 -5.96
C THR A 55 -9.68 -3.77 -5.91
N THR A 56 -9.83 -2.61 -6.57
CA THR A 56 -11.10 -1.89 -6.66
C THR A 56 -11.80 -2.05 -8.01
N TRP A 57 -11.45 -3.08 -8.79
CA TRP A 57 -12.03 -3.34 -10.11
C TRP A 57 -13.56 -3.47 -10.08
N TRP A 58 -14.09 -3.98 -8.96
CA TRP A 58 -15.51 -4.26 -8.77
C TRP A 58 -16.40 -3.01 -8.86
N ILE A 59 -15.85 -1.81 -8.64
CA ILE A 59 -16.59 -0.54 -8.75
C ILE A 59 -17.13 -0.34 -10.16
N TYR A 60 -16.46 -0.91 -11.16
CA TYR A 60 -16.94 -0.89 -12.53
C TYR A 60 -18.29 -1.61 -12.70
N ASN A 61 -18.57 -2.62 -11.87
CA ASN A 61 -19.81 -3.41 -11.93
C ASN A 61 -21.00 -2.78 -11.18
N VAL A 62 -20.80 -1.66 -10.47
CA VAL A 62 -21.88 -0.96 -9.76
C VAL A 62 -22.93 -0.43 -10.76
N GLN A 63 -24.22 -0.48 -10.43
CA GLN A 63 -25.29 0.07 -11.29
C GLN A 63 -25.38 1.60 -11.18
N GLU A 64 -24.38 2.28 -11.74
CA GLU A 64 -24.27 3.75 -11.75
C GLU A 64 -23.78 4.25 -13.12
N SER A 65 -23.93 5.54 -13.39
CA SER A 65 -23.36 6.15 -14.60
C SER A 65 -21.83 6.06 -14.60
N LEU A 66 -21.22 5.86 -15.78
CA LEU A 66 -19.75 5.80 -15.93
C LEU A 66 -19.07 7.04 -15.35
N THR A 67 -19.66 8.22 -15.53
CA THR A 67 -19.13 9.49 -14.99
C THR A 67 -19.06 9.46 -13.47
N THR A 68 -20.12 8.99 -12.79
CA THR A 68 -20.17 8.88 -11.33
C THR A 68 -19.15 7.88 -10.81
N LYS A 69 -18.97 6.74 -11.49
CA LYS A 69 -17.95 5.73 -11.15
C LYS A 69 -16.54 6.29 -11.23
N LEU A 70 -16.22 7.00 -12.31
CA LEU A 70 -14.89 7.56 -12.52
C LEU A 70 -14.61 8.71 -11.54
N MET A 71 -15.60 9.55 -11.25
CA MET A 71 -15.44 10.65 -10.30
C MET A 71 -15.28 10.16 -8.85
N SER A 72 -15.87 9.04 -8.48
CA SER A 72 -15.73 8.45 -7.14
C SER A 72 -14.44 7.64 -7.01
N ALA A 73 -14.18 6.69 -7.91
CA ALA A 73 -13.03 5.79 -7.81
C ALA A 73 -11.71 6.42 -8.28
N GLY A 74 -11.74 7.28 -9.29
CA GLY A 74 -10.53 7.85 -9.90
C GLY A 74 -9.65 8.60 -8.89
N PRO A 75 -10.18 9.63 -8.20
CA PRO A 75 -9.43 10.34 -7.17
C PRO A 75 -8.97 9.43 -6.03
N ALA A 76 -9.81 8.48 -5.59
CA ALA A 76 -9.46 7.55 -4.52
C ALA A 76 -8.27 6.65 -4.90
N ILE A 77 -8.29 6.06 -6.10
CA ILE A 77 -7.21 5.22 -6.62
C ILE A 77 -5.91 6.02 -6.74
N ILE A 78 -5.96 7.22 -7.31
CA ILE A 78 -4.79 8.08 -7.52
C ILE A 78 -4.20 8.54 -6.19
N LEU A 79 -5.04 9.02 -5.27
CA LEU A 79 -4.61 9.51 -3.98
C LEU A 79 -4.05 8.37 -3.12
N ASN A 80 -4.77 7.27 -2.96
CA ASN A 80 -4.29 6.16 -2.13
C ASN A 80 -2.99 5.56 -2.67
N ALA A 81 -2.85 5.40 -4.00
CA ALA A 81 -1.59 4.99 -4.60
C ALA A 81 -0.47 6.00 -4.35
N SER A 82 -0.77 7.31 -4.38
CA SER A 82 0.19 8.37 -4.08
C SER A 82 0.66 8.29 -2.64
N PHE A 83 -0.24 8.07 -1.69
CA PHE A 83 0.10 7.99 -0.27
C PHE A 83 0.90 6.73 0.07
N MET A 84 0.55 5.58 -0.49
CA MET A 84 1.37 4.36 -0.40
C MET A 84 2.79 4.59 -0.95
N ALA A 85 2.90 5.27 -2.10
CA ALA A 85 4.19 5.62 -2.67
C ALA A 85 4.97 6.62 -1.80
N ILE A 86 4.30 7.60 -1.19
CA ILE A 86 4.92 8.58 -0.28
C ILE A 86 5.43 7.90 0.98
N ALA A 87 4.65 7.00 1.61
CA ALA A 87 5.09 6.26 2.78
C ALA A 87 6.36 5.44 2.47
N PHE A 88 6.40 4.79 1.32
CA PHE A 88 7.59 4.09 0.83
C PHE A 88 8.74 5.05 0.48
N GLY A 89 8.43 6.26 -0.01
CA GLY A 89 9.41 7.31 -0.26
C GLY A 89 10.05 7.85 1.01
N LEU A 90 9.28 7.99 2.09
CA LEU A 90 9.78 8.38 3.40
C LEU A 90 10.70 7.30 3.98
N PHE A 91 10.36 6.02 3.80
CA PHE A 91 11.25 4.89 4.10
C PHE A 91 12.62 5.05 3.44
N HIS A 92 12.65 5.29 2.12
CA HIS A 92 13.89 5.48 1.38
C HIS A 92 14.70 6.69 1.89
N ILE A 93 14.04 7.82 2.13
CA ILE A 93 14.71 9.02 2.66
C ILE A 93 15.32 8.74 4.04
N THR A 94 14.61 8.02 4.90
CA THR A 94 15.09 7.66 6.23
C THR A 94 16.28 6.69 6.16
N ARG A 95 16.26 5.70 5.24
CA ARG A 95 17.43 4.86 4.95
C ARG A 95 18.65 5.70 4.55
N MET A 96 18.44 6.65 3.63
CA MET A 96 19.50 7.49 3.07
C MET A 96 20.09 8.50 4.06
N ARG A 97 19.27 9.04 4.97
CA ARG A 97 19.69 10.15 5.86
C ARG A 97 20.08 9.71 7.26
N ILE A 98 19.46 8.66 7.78
CA ILE A 98 19.60 8.25 9.17
C ILE A 98 20.37 6.95 9.24
N GLY A 99 19.87 5.93 8.55
CA GLY A 99 20.52 4.62 8.56
C GLY A 99 19.59 3.51 8.09
N ASN A 100 20.22 2.38 7.78
CA ASN A 100 19.53 1.25 7.18
C ASN A 100 18.42 0.69 8.09
N LYS A 101 18.75 0.50 9.37
CA LYS A 101 17.84 -0.05 10.38
C LYS A 101 16.64 0.88 10.61
N GLU A 102 16.92 2.18 10.74
CA GLU A 102 15.94 3.23 10.99
C GLU A 102 14.98 3.38 9.82
N GLY A 103 15.46 3.19 8.59
CA GLY A 103 14.60 3.14 7.42
C GLY A 103 13.58 2.01 7.50
N TYR A 104 13.99 0.75 7.67
CA TYR A 104 13.04 -0.37 7.74
C TYR A 104 12.05 -0.25 8.91
N ILE A 105 12.48 0.26 10.07
CA ILE A 105 11.57 0.59 11.18
C ILE A 105 10.61 1.70 10.74
N GLY A 106 11.14 2.73 10.09
CA GLY A 106 10.38 3.84 9.54
C GLY A 106 9.31 3.37 8.54
N LEU A 107 9.59 2.38 7.68
CA LEU A 107 8.61 1.83 6.74
C LEU A 107 7.35 1.36 7.47
N ILE A 108 7.51 0.57 8.53
CA ILE A 108 6.38 0.06 9.32
C ILE A 108 5.61 1.24 9.95
N ILE A 109 6.32 2.18 10.55
CA ILE A 109 5.71 3.34 11.22
C ILE A 109 4.95 4.23 10.21
N TYR A 110 5.57 4.59 9.08
CA TYR A 110 4.95 5.42 8.06
C TYR A 110 3.74 4.73 7.43
N TRP A 111 3.80 3.41 7.25
CA TRP A 111 2.70 2.63 6.70
C TRP A 111 1.49 2.63 7.65
N ILE A 112 1.70 2.25 8.91
CA ILE A 112 0.62 2.24 9.92
C ILE A 112 0.07 3.65 10.15
N ALA A 113 0.94 4.67 10.22
CA ALA A 113 0.51 6.06 10.38
C ALA A 113 -0.37 6.52 9.20
N TRP A 114 -0.01 6.13 7.97
CA TRP A 114 -0.82 6.40 6.80
C TRP A 114 -2.18 5.70 6.87
N GLU A 115 -2.22 4.40 7.15
CA GLU A 115 -3.47 3.64 7.22
C GLU A 115 -4.38 4.16 8.33
N TYR A 116 -3.82 4.49 9.49
CA TYR A 116 -4.56 5.11 10.58
C TYR A 116 -5.14 6.47 10.17
N LEU A 117 -4.36 7.33 9.53
CA LEU A 117 -4.86 8.63 9.05
C LEU A 117 -5.98 8.42 8.02
N HIS A 118 -5.81 7.46 7.12
CA HIS A 118 -6.79 7.19 6.07
C HIS A 118 -8.12 6.63 6.60
N LEU A 119 -8.09 5.94 7.75
CA LEU A 119 -9.29 5.49 8.46
C LEU A 119 -10.08 6.63 9.13
N ASN A 120 -9.42 7.75 9.45
CA ASN A 120 -9.97 8.81 10.31
C ASN A 120 -10.17 10.15 9.59
N TRP A 121 -10.27 10.15 8.25
CA TRP A 121 -10.46 11.36 7.44
C TRP A 121 -11.78 11.28 6.64
N GLU A 122 -12.46 12.40 6.44
CA GLU A 122 -13.65 12.57 5.59
C GLU A 122 -13.53 12.01 4.16
N LEU A 123 -12.31 11.95 3.60
CA LEU A 123 -12.01 11.31 2.29
C LEU A 123 -11.49 9.87 2.46
N SER A 124 -11.84 9.20 3.55
CA SER A 124 -11.38 7.85 3.87
C SER A 124 -11.72 6.86 2.76
N TRP A 125 -10.73 6.08 2.34
CA TRP A 125 -10.90 4.93 1.46
C TRP A 125 -10.33 3.68 2.15
N PRO A 126 -10.97 3.22 3.24
CA PRO A 126 -10.38 2.27 4.18
C PRO A 126 -10.35 0.83 3.65
N TRP A 127 -10.89 0.57 2.45
CA TRP A 127 -10.95 -0.77 1.89
C TRP A 127 -9.57 -1.38 1.72
N LEU A 128 -8.56 -0.57 1.38
CA LEU A 128 -7.24 -1.05 0.97
C LEU A 128 -6.20 -1.09 2.10
N THR A 129 -6.64 -1.17 3.36
CA THR A 129 -5.76 -1.47 4.51
C THR A 129 -5.11 -2.84 4.34
N PHE A 130 -3.79 -2.93 4.48
CA PHE A 130 -3.00 -4.13 4.20
C PHE A 130 -3.40 -5.33 5.06
N GLY A 131 -3.79 -5.12 6.33
CA GLY A 131 -4.27 -6.21 7.18
C GLY A 131 -5.49 -6.96 6.62
N ASN A 132 -6.28 -6.35 5.73
CA ASN A 132 -7.41 -7.02 5.08
C ASN A 132 -6.97 -8.19 4.17
N ILE A 133 -5.70 -8.23 3.74
CA ILE A 133 -5.14 -9.31 2.91
C ILE A 133 -5.24 -10.68 3.57
N PHE A 134 -5.26 -10.72 4.90
CA PHE A 134 -5.33 -11.94 5.70
C PHE A 134 -6.77 -12.35 6.05
N SER A 135 -7.79 -11.66 5.54
CA SER A 135 -9.19 -11.90 5.92
C SER A 135 -9.71 -13.30 5.54
N ASP A 136 -9.14 -13.93 4.51
CA ASP A 136 -9.45 -15.32 4.12
C ASP A 136 -8.80 -16.37 5.06
N HIS A 137 -7.89 -15.94 5.95
CA HIS A 137 -7.12 -16.80 6.86
C HIS A 137 -7.12 -16.28 8.31
N PRO A 138 -8.27 -16.27 9.00
CA PRO A 138 -8.35 -15.76 10.37
C PRO A 138 -7.40 -16.47 11.34
N ASP A 139 -7.12 -17.76 11.14
CA ASP A 139 -6.18 -18.52 11.96
C ASP A 139 -4.75 -17.97 11.94
N TRP A 140 -4.39 -17.19 10.90
CA TRP A 140 -3.04 -16.61 10.75
C TRP A 140 -2.87 -15.31 11.53
N VAL A 141 -3.97 -14.68 11.94
CA VAL A 141 -3.97 -13.30 12.45
C VAL A 141 -4.77 -13.16 13.73
N GLN A 142 -4.78 -14.19 14.57
CA GLN A 142 -5.55 -14.22 15.82
C GLN A 142 -5.26 -13.01 16.73
N TRP A 143 -4.04 -12.46 16.72
CA TRP A 143 -3.69 -11.28 17.51
C TRP A 143 -4.44 -10.00 17.09
N TYR A 144 -5.12 -10.00 15.93
CA TYR A 144 -6.02 -8.91 15.53
C TYR A 144 -7.12 -8.69 16.58
N GLU A 145 -7.42 -9.66 17.44
CA GLU A 145 -8.31 -9.48 18.59
C GLU A 145 -7.85 -8.34 19.52
N TYR A 146 -6.53 -8.09 19.61
CA TYR A 146 -5.94 -7.03 20.43
C TYR A 146 -5.54 -5.81 19.61
N THR A 147 -4.98 -6.02 18.40
CA THR A 147 -4.38 -4.93 17.60
C THR A 147 -5.34 -4.33 16.59
N GLY A 148 -6.46 -5.01 16.31
CA GLY A 148 -7.27 -4.75 15.12
C GLY A 148 -6.49 -5.00 13.82
N VAL A 149 -7.08 -4.56 12.70
CA VAL A 149 -6.55 -4.76 11.34
C VAL A 149 -5.20 -4.07 11.10
N LEU A 150 -4.88 -3.01 11.85
CA LEU A 150 -3.60 -2.29 11.72
C LEU A 150 -2.40 -3.08 12.28
N GLY A 151 -2.64 -4.16 13.03
CA GLY A 151 -1.58 -5.09 13.43
C GLY A 151 -1.22 -6.13 12.37
N GLY A 152 -1.75 -5.98 11.16
CA GLY A 152 -1.50 -6.83 10.00
C GLY A 152 -0.25 -6.55 9.21
#